data_AF-A0A5N6Z5X2-F1
#
_entry.id   AF-A0A5N6Z5X2-F1
#
_cell.length_a   1.000
_cell.length_b   1.000
_cell.length_c   1.000
_cell.angle_alpha   90.00
_cell.angle_beta   90.00
_cell.angle_gamma   90.00
#
_symmetry.space_group_name_H-M   'P 1'
#
loop_
_entity.id
_entity.type
_entity.pdbx_description
1 polymer ?
#
loop_
_entity_poly.entity_id
_entity_poly.type
_entity_poly.pdbx_seq_one_letter_code
_entity_poly.pdbx_strand_id
1 'polypeptide(L)'
;MADILTQLQTCLDQLATQFYATIGYLVTYHDNSPAIPPPNEPTAAPALAKITKNSTAPPAPAGAPVASQASPQQQAAQIPGQQPQGGGETGQATPGAAGGTADANLPPAPDSPRTFARRQRELARDLVIKEQQIEYLIEVLPGIGSSEAEQEKRIKELEKELRGAEGEREQRVRELRKLRKTLENVLGAVEVGIYGDRSVATSRR
;
A
#
# COMPACT_ATOMS: atom_id res chain seq x y z
N MET A 1 -14.89 -6.57 17.05
CA MET A 1 -14.15 -6.17 15.83
C MET A 1 -13.06 -5.18 16.23
N ALA A 2 -11.85 -5.65 16.57
CA ALA A 2 -10.70 -4.77 16.80
C ALA A 2 -9.94 -4.44 15.49
N ASP A 3 -10.24 -5.19 14.43
CA ASP A 3 -9.50 -5.26 13.17
C ASP A 3 -9.42 -3.94 12.41
N ILE A 4 -10.41 -3.05 12.55
CA ILE A 4 -10.47 -1.76 11.82
C ILE A 4 -9.31 -0.83 12.22
N LEU A 5 -8.87 -0.87 13.49
CA LEU A 5 -7.70 -0.08 13.94
C LEU A 5 -6.38 -0.65 13.37
N THR A 6 -6.24 -1.97 13.33
CA THR A 6 -5.11 -2.68 12.69
C THR A 6 -5.09 -2.46 11.18
N GLN A 7 -6.26 -2.42 10.55
CA GLN A 7 -6.44 -2.12 9.14
C GLN A 7 -6.03 -0.67 8.82
N LEU A 8 -6.44 0.30 9.66
CA LEU A 8 -6.04 1.70 9.51
C LEU A 8 -4.52 1.87 9.63
N GLN A 9 -3.88 1.22 10.60
CA GLN A 9 -2.41 1.17 10.73
C GLN A 9 -1.78 0.60 9.45
N THR A 10 -2.27 -0.55 8.97
CA THR A 10 -1.79 -1.20 7.74
C THR A 10 -1.97 -0.30 6.51
N CYS A 11 -3.06 0.47 6.41
CA CYS A 11 -3.29 1.44 5.33
C CYS A 11 -2.33 2.64 5.41
N LEU A 12 -2.01 3.12 6.61
CA LEU A 12 -1.05 4.20 6.82
C LEU A 12 0.37 3.77 6.46
N ASP A 13 0.80 2.57 6.86
CA ASP A 13 2.11 1.99 6.49
C ASP A 13 2.24 1.79 4.96
N GLN A 14 1.17 1.33 4.30
CA GLN A 14 1.10 1.25 2.84
C GLN A 14 1.26 2.64 2.19
N LEU A 15 0.56 3.65 2.71
CA LEU A 15 0.59 5.02 2.18
C LEU A 15 1.98 5.66 2.37
N ALA A 16 2.62 5.48 3.52
CA ALA A 16 4.00 5.92 3.76
C ALA A 16 5.00 5.24 2.81
N THR A 17 4.87 3.93 2.60
CA THR A 17 5.64 3.17 1.62
C THR A 17 5.43 3.72 0.20
N GLN A 18 4.18 4.08 -0.14
CA GLN A 18 3.81 4.64 -1.42
C GLN A 18 4.35 6.07 -1.63
N PHE A 19 4.38 6.92 -0.60
CA PHE A 19 5.06 8.22 -0.69
C PHE A 19 6.55 8.06 -0.99
N TYR A 20 7.25 7.14 -0.31
CA TYR A 20 8.66 6.87 -0.61
C TYR A 20 8.85 6.34 -2.05
N ALA A 21 8.03 5.38 -2.48
CA ALA A 21 8.11 4.81 -3.82
C ALA A 21 7.77 5.83 -4.93
N THR A 22 6.79 6.72 -4.72
CA THR A 22 6.42 7.76 -5.70
C THR A 22 7.48 8.84 -5.81
N ILE A 23 8.02 9.34 -4.70
CA ILE A 23 9.14 10.30 -4.71
C ILE A 23 10.37 9.66 -5.34
N GLY A 24 10.70 8.42 -4.98
CA GLY A 24 11.80 7.66 -5.58
C GLY A 24 11.65 7.50 -7.09
N TYR A 25 10.47 7.13 -7.58
CA TYR A 25 10.18 7.04 -9.02
C TYR A 25 10.33 8.39 -9.73
N LEU A 26 9.78 9.47 -9.17
CA LEU A 26 9.88 10.82 -9.75
C LEU A 26 11.34 11.28 -9.84
N VAL A 27 12.14 11.07 -8.79
CA VAL A 27 13.57 11.44 -8.79
C VAL A 27 14.38 10.58 -9.76
N THR A 28 14.12 9.29 -9.86
CA THR A 28 14.94 8.37 -10.70
C THR A 28 14.58 8.38 -12.19
N TYR A 29 13.32 8.58 -12.56
CA TYR A 29 12.85 8.43 -13.96
C TYR A 29 12.50 9.75 -14.68
N HIS A 30 12.59 10.91 -14.04
CA HIS A 30 12.39 12.19 -14.74
C HIS A 30 13.48 12.44 -15.79
N ASP A 31 13.15 13.18 -16.86
CA ASP A 31 14.04 13.42 -18.01
C ASP A 31 15.38 14.12 -17.66
N ASN A 32 15.57 14.63 -16.43
CA ASN A 32 16.76 15.38 -15.97
C ASN A 32 17.16 16.55 -16.90
N SER A 33 16.24 17.01 -17.75
CA SER A 33 16.54 17.98 -18.80
C SER A 33 16.87 19.34 -18.20
N PRO A 34 17.97 20.00 -18.63
CA PRO A 34 18.27 21.35 -18.15
C PRO A 34 17.12 22.28 -18.55
N ALA A 35 16.67 23.12 -17.61
CA ALA A 35 15.57 24.04 -17.85
C ALA A 35 15.88 24.92 -19.07
N ILE A 36 15.17 24.67 -20.18
CA ILE A 36 15.28 25.47 -21.39
C ILE A 36 14.56 26.79 -21.10
N PRO A 37 15.26 27.94 -21.04
CA PRO A 37 14.59 29.21 -20.84
C PRO A 37 13.66 29.48 -22.03
N PRO A 38 12.40 29.91 -21.79
CA PRO A 38 11.52 30.29 -22.89
C PRO A 38 12.16 31.45 -23.67
N PRO A 39 12.11 31.43 -25.02
CA PRO A 39 13.04 32.19 -25.87
C PRO A 39 12.84 33.73 -25.88
N ASN A 40 12.05 34.28 -24.96
CA ASN A 40 11.71 35.71 -24.94
C ASN A 40 11.49 36.30 -23.53
N GLU A 41 11.74 35.57 -22.44
CA GLU A 41 11.55 36.06 -21.06
C GLU A 41 12.89 36.35 -20.35
N PRO A 42 13.29 37.62 -20.15
CA PRO A 42 14.56 37.98 -19.51
C PRO A 42 14.61 37.71 -18.00
N THR A 43 13.52 37.21 -17.41
CA THR A 43 13.40 36.86 -15.98
C THR A 43 13.66 35.37 -15.71
N ALA A 44 13.97 34.56 -16.74
CA ALA A 44 14.38 33.17 -16.54
C ALA A 44 15.66 33.09 -15.67
N ALA A 45 15.61 32.29 -14.59
CA ALA A 45 16.76 32.11 -13.71
C ALA A 45 17.98 31.56 -14.48
N PRO A 46 19.20 32.05 -14.22
CA PRO A 46 20.38 31.61 -14.93
C PRO A 46 20.59 30.10 -14.74
N ALA A 47 20.90 29.40 -15.83
CA ALA A 47 21.14 27.96 -15.80
C ALA A 47 22.21 27.64 -14.75
N LEU A 48 21.89 26.74 -13.80
CA LEU A 48 22.82 26.34 -12.76
C LEU A 48 24.08 25.77 -13.41
N ALA A 49 25.19 26.52 -13.29
CA ALA A 49 26.50 26.03 -13.67
C ALA A 49 26.75 24.71 -12.94
N LYS A 50 27.19 23.68 -13.67
CA LYS A 50 27.38 22.33 -13.12
C LYS A 50 28.38 22.38 -11.97
N ILE A 51 27.88 22.40 -10.73
CA ILE A 51 28.69 22.39 -9.53
C ILE A 51 29.56 21.14 -9.60
N THR A 52 30.88 21.34 -9.65
CA THR A 52 31.86 20.25 -9.62
C THR A 52 31.63 19.46 -8.33
N LYS A 53 31.24 18.19 -8.48
CA LYS A 53 30.99 17.30 -7.34
C LYS A 53 32.19 17.34 -6.40
N ASN A 54 31.92 17.50 -5.10
CA ASN A 54 32.92 17.83 -4.09
C ASN A 54 34.18 16.97 -4.24
N SER A 55 35.31 17.60 -4.56
CA SER A 55 36.54 16.87 -4.88
C SER A 55 37.21 16.43 -3.59
N THR A 56 37.21 15.12 -3.33
CA THR A 56 37.86 14.50 -2.16
C THR A 56 39.38 14.47 -2.34
N ALA A 57 40.00 15.66 -2.43
CA ALA A 57 41.44 15.87 -2.38
C ALA A 57 41.81 16.36 -0.97
N PRO A 58 42.81 15.74 -0.29
CA PRO A 58 43.27 16.22 1.00
C PRO A 58 43.93 17.60 0.87
N PRO A 59 43.87 18.45 1.92
CA PRO A 59 44.36 19.83 1.84
C PRO A 59 45.88 19.87 1.67
N ALA A 60 46.33 20.36 0.51
CA ALA A 60 47.72 20.75 0.29
C ALA A 60 48.06 22.02 1.12
N PRO A 61 49.29 22.15 1.64
CA PRO A 61 49.66 23.29 2.50
C PRO A 61 49.67 24.62 1.73
N ALA A 62 49.32 25.70 2.42
CA ALA A 62 49.24 27.04 1.84
C ALA A 62 50.65 27.59 1.48
N GLY A 63 50.94 27.79 0.19
CA GLY A 63 52.25 28.28 -0.22
C GLY A 63 52.58 28.32 -1.72
N ALA A 64 51.65 28.74 -2.59
CA ALA A 64 51.95 29.03 -4.00
C ALA A 64 51.03 30.15 -4.55
N PRO A 65 51.51 31.04 -5.45
CA PRO A 65 50.75 32.20 -5.92
C PRO A 65 49.73 31.85 -7.02
N VAL A 66 48.66 32.64 -7.09
CA VAL A 66 47.63 32.56 -8.14
C VAL A 66 48.14 33.21 -9.42
N ALA A 67 48.06 32.50 -10.55
CA ALA A 67 48.30 33.05 -11.87
C ALA A 67 46.98 33.45 -12.55
N SER A 68 46.85 34.74 -12.87
CA SER A 68 45.71 35.31 -13.63
C SER A 68 45.96 35.25 -15.14
N GLN A 69 44.99 35.72 -15.94
CA GLN A 69 44.96 35.82 -17.42
C GLN A 69 44.51 34.53 -18.16
N ALA A 70 43.80 34.58 -19.30
CA ALA A 70 43.02 35.66 -19.94
C ALA A 70 42.07 35.07 -21.01
N SER A 71 41.25 35.94 -21.62
CA SER A 71 40.35 35.67 -22.76
C SER A 71 40.20 36.95 -23.60
N PRO A 72 39.59 36.96 -24.80
CA PRO A 72 39.42 35.89 -25.81
C PRO A 72 39.94 36.33 -27.21
N GLN A 73 39.89 35.46 -28.23
CA GLN A 73 39.75 35.93 -29.63
C GLN A 73 39.12 34.90 -30.58
N GLN A 74 38.58 35.39 -31.69
CA GLN A 74 37.76 34.65 -32.67
C GLN A 74 38.51 34.48 -34.01
N GLN A 75 38.19 33.44 -34.78
CA GLN A 75 38.15 33.50 -36.24
C GLN A 75 37.31 32.35 -36.83
N ALA A 76 36.98 32.41 -38.12
CA ALA A 76 35.80 31.72 -38.66
C ALA A 76 36.01 31.06 -40.04
N ALA A 77 35.17 30.03 -40.28
CA ALA A 77 34.68 29.50 -41.56
C ALA A 77 35.68 29.00 -42.64
N GLN A 78 35.48 27.75 -43.09
CA GLN A 78 35.10 27.42 -44.48
C GLN A 78 34.72 25.93 -44.66
N ILE A 79 33.92 25.65 -45.69
CA ILE A 79 33.58 24.32 -46.26
C ILE A 79 33.41 24.54 -47.78
N PRO A 80 33.79 23.60 -48.68
CA PRO A 80 32.74 22.86 -49.41
C PRO A 80 33.09 21.44 -49.94
N GLY A 81 32.08 20.57 -50.06
CA GLY A 81 32.05 19.38 -50.95
C GLY A 81 32.68 18.06 -50.42
N GLN A 82 32.30 16.87 -50.91
CA GLN A 82 31.13 16.48 -51.74
C GLN A 82 30.84 14.95 -51.61
N GLN A 83 29.64 14.50 -52.00
CA GLN A 83 29.13 13.09 -52.01
C GLN A 83 29.60 12.32 -53.29
N PRO A 84 29.23 11.04 -53.60
CA PRO A 84 28.25 10.08 -53.02
C PRO A 84 28.88 8.66 -52.77
N GLN A 85 28.24 7.46 -52.77
CA GLN A 85 26.88 6.97 -53.07
C GLN A 85 26.61 5.54 -52.49
N GLY A 86 25.33 5.18 -52.27
CA GLY A 86 24.84 3.78 -52.18
C GLY A 86 24.85 3.13 -50.78
N GLY A 87 23.91 2.24 -50.42
CA GLY A 87 22.67 1.79 -51.07
C GLY A 87 21.78 1.10 -50.01
N GLY A 88 20.46 0.99 -50.24
CA GLY A 88 19.52 0.48 -49.21
C GLY A 88 18.58 -0.60 -49.72
N GLU A 89 18.03 -1.40 -48.81
CA GLU A 89 16.95 -2.36 -49.07
C GLU A 89 16.10 -2.60 -47.81
N THR A 90 14.91 -3.18 -47.99
CA THR A 90 13.81 -3.18 -47.00
C THR A 90 13.59 -4.53 -46.32
N GLY A 91 13.42 -4.57 -44.98
CA GLY A 91 13.23 -5.83 -44.24
C GLY A 91 12.52 -5.69 -42.88
N GLN A 92 11.20 -5.82 -42.92
CA GLN A 92 10.19 -6.02 -41.87
C GLN A 92 10.58 -6.70 -40.52
N ALA A 93 9.75 -6.41 -39.50
CA ALA A 93 9.53 -7.13 -38.21
C ALA A 93 10.17 -6.58 -36.91
N THR A 94 9.47 -6.84 -35.81
CA THR A 94 9.80 -6.47 -34.42
C THR A 94 10.97 -7.25 -33.84
N PRO A 95 11.68 -6.69 -32.84
CA PRO A 95 11.65 -7.39 -31.55
C PRO A 95 11.48 -6.47 -30.33
N GLY A 96 10.54 -6.82 -29.45
CA GLY A 96 10.57 -6.38 -28.05
C GLY A 96 11.53 -7.26 -27.25
N ALA A 97 12.82 -6.94 -27.26
CA ALA A 97 13.85 -7.73 -26.56
C ALA A 97 15.08 -6.90 -26.14
N ALA A 98 14.88 -5.83 -25.36
CA ALA A 98 15.98 -5.13 -24.70
C ALA A 98 16.41 -5.84 -23.39
N GLY A 99 16.64 -7.16 -23.47
CA GLY A 99 17.19 -7.98 -22.38
C GLY A 99 18.68 -7.75 -22.18
N GLY A 100 19.09 -6.50 -22.02
CA GLY A 100 20.46 -6.16 -21.63
C GLY A 100 20.70 -6.58 -20.19
N THR A 101 21.86 -7.21 -19.93
CA THR A 101 22.34 -7.47 -18.57
C THR A 101 22.69 -6.14 -17.89
N ALA A 102 21.70 -5.49 -17.29
CA ALA A 102 21.90 -4.26 -16.55
C ALA A 102 22.83 -4.52 -15.35
N ASP A 103 23.94 -3.79 -15.29
CA ASP A 103 24.74 -3.71 -14.07
C ASP A 103 23.87 -3.12 -12.96
N ALA A 104 23.67 -3.87 -11.89
CA ALA A 104 22.73 -3.54 -10.81
C ALA A 104 23.11 -2.26 -10.04
N ASN A 105 24.29 -1.67 -10.29
CA ASN A 105 24.72 -0.39 -9.71
C ASN A 105 24.46 0.82 -10.62
N LEU A 106 24.05 0.63 -11.88
CA LEU A 106 23.79 1.74 -12.80
C LEU A 106 22.34 2.25 -12.63
N PRO A 107 22.10 3.58 -12.46
CA PRO A 107 20.74 4.11 -12.38
C PRO A 107 19.96 3.82 -13.67
N PRO A 108 18.64 3.55 -13.58
CA PRO A 108 17.81 3.24 -14.74
C PRO A 108 17.74 4.44 -15.70
N ALA A 109 17.52 4.15 -16.98
CA ALA A 109 17.26 5.19 -17.97
C ALA A 109 15.94 5.92 -17.68
N PRO A 110 15.84 7.24 -17.93
CA PRO A 110 14.63 8.00 -17.69
C PRO A 110 13.46 7.50 -18.57
N ASP A 111 12.24 7.56 -18.01
CA ASP A 111 11.03 7.25 -18.77
C ASP A 111 10.68 8.41 -19.71
N SER A 112 10.37 8.12 -20.98
CA SER A 112 9.93 9.15 -21.93
C SER A 112 8.78 10.01 -21.35
N PRO A 113 8.72 11.31 -21.67
CA PRO A 113 7.85 12.27 -20.96
C PRO A 113 6.35 11.89 -20.99
N ARG A 114 5.89 11.23 -22.06
CA ARG A 114 4.51 10.73 -22.16
C ARG A 114 4.23 9.58 -21.18
N THR A 115 5.20 8.69 -20.96
CA THR A 115 5.12 7.60 -19.98
C THR A 115 5.25 8.13 -18.56
N PHE A 116 6.23 9.01 -18.31
CA PHE A 116 6.42 9.65 -17.00
C PHE A 116 5.17 10.42 -16.56
N ALA A 117 4.64 11.31 -17.40
CA ALA A 117 3.42 12.07 -17.11
C ALA A 117 2.14 11.21 -17.09
N ARG A 118 2.16 9.98 -17.62
CA ARG A 118 1.10 8.99 -17.39
C ARG A 118 1.23 8.38 -16.00
N ARG A 119 2.39 7.79 -15.68
CA ARG A 119 2.61 7.12 -14.38
C ARG A 119 2.45 8.09 -13.22
N GLN A 120 2.93 9.33 -13.33
CA GLN A 120 2.70 10.38 -12.32
C GLN A 120 1.21 10.57 -11.99
N ARG A 121 0.32 10.57 -12.99
CA ARG A 121 -1.14 10.67 -12.79
C ARG A 121 -1.76 9.40 -12.22
N GLU A 122 -1.23 8.23 -12.56
CA GLU A 122 -1.68 6.94 -12.02
C GLU A 122 -1.32 6.82 -10.54
N LEU A 123 -0.07 7.16 -10.19
CA LEU A 123 0.44 7.20 -8.82
C LEU A 123 -0.30 8.23 -7.95
N ALA A 124 -0.55 9.44 -8.48
CA ALA A 124 -1.31 10.47 -7.77
C ALA A 124 -2.78 10.07 -7.54
N ARG A 125 -3.41 9.36 -8.50
CA ARG A 125 -4.78 8.83 -8.32
C ARG A 125 -4.83 7.78 -7.22
N ASP A 126 -3.87 6.86 -7.20
CA ASP A 126 -3.85 5.77 -6.22
C ASP A 126 -3.64 6.29 -4.79
N LEU A 127 -2.77 7.31 -4.61
CA LEU A 127 -2.63 8.03 -3.35
C LEU A 127 -3.95 8.67 -2.86
N VAL A 128 -4.69 9.35 -3.74
CA VAL A 128 -6.00 9.95 -3.39
C VAL A 128 -7.06 8.89 -3.05
N ILE A 129 -7.05 7.75 -3.73
CA ILE A 129 -7.94 6.62 -3.40
C ILE A 129 -7.57 6.02 -2.03
N LYS A 130 -6.26 5.96 -1.70
CA LYS A 130 -5.79 5.51 -0.37
C LYS A 130 -6.15 6.49 0.74
N GLU A 131 -6.08 7.79 0.49
CA GLU A 131 -6.55 8.83 1.41
C GLU A 131 -8.05 8.68 1.71
N GLN A 132 -8.89 8.56 0.67
CA GLN A 132 -10.33 8.30 0.81
C GLN A 132 -10.64 6.98 1.52
N GLN A 133 -9.83 5.94 1.31
CA GLN A 133 -9.95 4.67 2.04
C GLN A 133 -9.68 4.85 3.54
N ILE A 134 -8.71 5.68 3.92
CA ILE A 134 -8.39 5.98 5.32
C ILE A 134 -9.47 6.86 5.95
N GLU A 135 -9.97 7.88 5.26
CA GLU A 135 -11.06 8.74 5.71
C GLU A 135 -12.32 7.91 6.04
N TYR A 136 -12.76 7.06 5.12
CA TYR A 136 -13.88 6.14 5.35
C TYR A 136 -13.63 5.15 6.51
N LEU A 137 -12.41 4.64 6.66
CA LEU A 137 -12.06 3.77 7.79
C LEU A 137 -12.12 4.52 9.13
N ILE A 138 -11.83 5.83 9.16
CA ILE A 138 -11.98 6.68 10.35
C ILE A 138 -13.47 6.91 10.67
N GLU A 139 -14.30 7.23 9.68
CA GLU A 139 -15.75 7.41 9.87
C GLU A 139 -16.44 6.16 10.45
N VAL A 140 -15.97 4.96 10.05
CA VAL A 140 -16.54 3.67 10.46
C VAL A 140 -15.93 3.13 11.77
N LEU A 141 -15.05 3.88 12.45
CA LEU A 141 -14.45 3.43 13.73
C LEU A 141 -15.52 3.21 14.82
N PRO A 142 -15.68 1.98 15.34
CA PRO A 142 -16.73 1.68 16.31
C PRO A 142 -16.45 2.40 17.63
N GLY A 143 -17.36 3.30 18.03
CA GLY A 143 -17.24 4.11 19.24
C GLY A 143 -16.73 5.53 19.00
N ILE A 144 -16.35 5.91 17.76
CA ILE A 144 -15.98 7.29 17.44
C ILE A 144 -17.14 8.24 17.80
N GLY A 145 -16.80 9.40 18.39
CA GLY A 145 -17.79 10.38 18.86
C GLY A 145 -18.55 10.04 20.14
N SER A 146 -18.37 8.86 20.74
CA SER A 146 -18.94 8.53 22.06
C SER A 146 -17.91 8.69 23.19
N SER A 147 -18.32 9.23 24.33
CA SER A 147 -17.41 9.44 25.47
C SER A 147 -17.12 8.13 26.23
N GLU A 148 -15.96 8.06 26.89
CA GLU A 148 -15.58 6.93 27.73
C GLU A 148 -16.64 6.62 28.82
N ALA A 149 -17.25 7.64 29.42
CA ALA A 149 -18.29 7.48 30.43
C ALA A 149 -19.60 6.87 29.84
N GLU A 150 -19.96 7.21 28.61
CA GLU A 150 -21.10 6.59 27.92
C GLU A 150 -20.80 5.14 27.51
N GLN A 151 -19.58 4.86 27.06
CA GLN A 151 -19.13 3.49 26.77
C GLN A 151 -19.12 2.63 28.03
N GLU A 152 -18.55 3.11 29.14
CA GLU A 152 -18.48 2.41 30.42
C GLU A 152 -19.89 2.17 31.00
N LYS A 153 -20.78 3.17 30.92
CA LYS A 153 -22.19 3.02 31.30
C LYS A 153 -22.88 1.94 30.45
N ARG A 154 -22.70 1.97 29.13
CA ARG A 154 -23.29 0.98 28.20
C ARG A 154 -22.76 -0.43 28.45
N ILE A 155 -21.49 -0.58 28.84
CA ILE A 155 -20.90 -1.86 29.25
C ILE A 155 -21.59 -2.39 30.51
N LYS A 156 -21.79 -1.54 31.54
CA LYS A 156 -22.49 -1.92 32.78
C LYS A 156 -23.97 -2.27 32.56
N GLU A 157 -24.63 -1.60 31.62
CA GLU A 157 -26.01 -1.92 31.21
C GLU A 157 -26.06 -3.28 30.49
N LEU A 158 -25.17 -3.53 29.53
CA LEU A 158 -25.06 -4.82 28.82
C LEU A 158 -24.66 -5.98 29.75
N GLU A 159 -23.78 -5.77 30.72
CA GLU A 159 -23.42 -6.78 31.74
C GLU A 159 -24.65 -7.21 32.54
N LYS A 160 -25.47 -6.24 32.96
CA LYS A 160 -26.72 -6.47 33.71
C LYS A 160 -27.76 -7.23 32.87
N GLU A 161 -27.92 -6.87 31.60
CA GLU A 161 -28.81 -7.58 30.67
C GLU A 161 -28.34 -9.02 30.41
N LEU A 162 -27.05 -9.22 30.14
CA LEU A 162 -26.45 -10.53 29.90
C LEU A 162 -26.62 -11.43 31.13
N ARG A 163 -26.39 -10.92 32.34
CA ARG A 163 -26.61 -11.65 33.59
C ARG A 163 -28.08 -12.04 33.80
N GLY A 164 -29.03 -11.22 33.34
CA GLY A 164 -30.46 -11.55 33.31
C GLY A 164 -30.76 -12.71 32.36
N ALA A 165 -30.26 -12.61 31.12
CA ALA A 165 -30.43 -13.64 30.09
C ALA A 165 -29.78 -14.98 30.47
N GLU A 166 -28.64 -14.96 31.16
CA GLU A 166 -28.03 -16.17 31.74
C GLU A 166 -28.89 -16.81 32.84
N GLY A 167 -29.48 -15.99 33.71
CA GLY A 167 -30.41 -16.46 34.74
C GLY A 167 -31.67 -17.12 34.14
N GLU A 168 -32.26 -16.52 33.11
CA GLU A 168 -33.36 -17.14 32.35
C GLU A 168 -32.93 -18.46 31.69
N ARG A 169 -31.74 -18.48 31.07
CA ARG A 169 -31.18 -19.68 30.45
C ARG A 169 -30.98 -20.80 31.46
N GLU A 170 -30.48 -20.51 32.67
CA GLU A 170 -30.35 -21.52 33.72
C GLU A 170 -31.72 -22.06 34.17
N GLN A 171 -32.72 -21.18 34.35
CA GLN A 171 -34.09 -21.60 34.69
C GLN A 171 -34.68 -22.53 33.63
N ARG A 172 -34.63 -22.14 32.35
CA ARG A 172 -35.11 -22.99 31.23
C ARG A 172 -34.35 -24.32 31.15
N VAL A 173 -33.03 -24.34 31.39
CA VAL A 173 -32.24 -25.58 31.47
C VAL A 173 -32.65 -26.45 32.68
N ARG A 174 -32.95 -25.85 33.84
CA ARG A 174 -33.44 -26.56 35.03
C ARG A 174 -34.83 -27.15 34.80
N GLU A 175 -35.69 -26.49 34.04
CA GLU A 175 -37.00 -27.02 33.64
C GLU A 175 -36.88 -28.14 32.61
N LEU A 176 -36.07 -27.97 31.56
CA LEU A 176 -35.77 -29.04 30.59
C LEU A 176 -35.22 -30.30 31.29
N ARG A 177 -34.39 -30.15 32.33
CA ARG A 177 -33.92 -31.29 33.16
C ARG A 177 -35.06 -31.97 33.93
N LYS A 178 -36.05 -31.23 34.45
CA LYS A 178 -37.25 -31.82 35.08
C LYS A 178 -38.10 -32.56 34.05
N LEU A 179 -38.41 -31.92 32.92
CA LEU A 179 -39.23 -32.50 31.84
C LEU A 179 -38.57 -33.77 31.28
N ARG A 180 -37.25 -33.74 31.04
CA ARG A 180 -36.47 -34.92 30.64
C ARG A 180 -36.67 -36.08 31.62
N LYS A 181 -36.49 -35.84 32.93
CA LYS A 181 -36.66 -36.90 33.94
C LYS A 181 -38.08 -37.47 33.97
N THR A 182 -39.11 -36.63 33.78
CA THR A 182 -40.50 -37.10 33.66
C THR A 182 -40.68 -37.97 32.42
N LEU A 183 -40.08 -37.59 31.28
CA LEU A 183 -40.14 -38.34 30.02
C LEU A 183 -39.40 -39.69 30.15
N GLU A 184 -38.22 -39.70 30.77
CA GLU A 184 -37.45 -40.92 31.10
C GLU A 184 -38.26 -41.88 32.00
N ASN A 185 -38.95 -41.36 33.03
CA ASN A 185 -39.82 -42.17 33.88
C ASN A 185 -41.00 -42.79 33.09
N VAL A 186 -41.64 -42.02 32.20
CA VAL A 186 -42.74 -42.52 31.36
C VAL A 186 -42.25 -43.54 30.35
N LEU A 187 -41.10 -43.31 29.72
CA LEU A 187 -40.48 -44.24 28.78
C LEU A 187 -40.14 -45.57 29.47
N GLY A 188 -39.52 -45.54 30.65
CA GLY A 188 -39.24 -46.74 31.43
C GLY A 188 -40.49 -47.48 31.91
N ALA A 189 -41.58 -46.77 32.23
CA ALA A 189 -42.86 -47.40 32.56
C ALA A 189 -43.49 -48.10 31.34
N VAL A 190 -43.39 -47.50 30.14
CA VAL A 190 -43.83 -48.12 28.88
C VAL A 190 -42.95 -49.31 28.50
N GLU A 191 -41.63 -49.23 28.70
CA GLU A 191 -40.69 -50.33 28.49
C GLU A 191 -41.03 -51.53 29.40
N VAL A 192 -41.19 -51.30 30.72
CA VAL A 192 -41.58 -52.35 31.68
C VAL A 192 -42.97 -52.91 31.35
N GLY A 193 -43.91 -52.10 30.88
CA GLY A 193 -45.23 -52.56 30.41
C GLY A 193 -45.14 -53.48 29.19
N ILE A 194 -44.36 -53.12 28.17
CA ILE A 194 -44.25 -53.86 26.90
C ILE A 194 -43.42 -55.13 27.03
N TYR A 195 -42.33 -55.10 27.79
CA TYR A 195 -41.39 -56.22 27.92
C TYR A 195 -41.65 -57.10 29.15
N GLY A 196 -42.12 -56.51 30.26
CA GLY A 196 -42.40 -57.25 31.51
C GLY A 196 -43.58 -58.22 31.37
N ASP A 197 -44.71 -57.76 30.84
CA ASP A 197 -45.92 -58.58 30.67
C ASP A 197 -45.69 -59.79 29.75
N ARG A 198 -44.86 -59.60 28.71
CA ARG A 198 -44.44 -60.66 27.79
C ARG A 198 -43.61 -61.77 28.46
N SER A 199 -42.88 -61.47 29.53
CA SER A 199 -42.07 -62.45 30.27
C SER A 199 -42.91 -63.34 31.21
N VAL A 200 -43.96 -62.79 31.82
CA VAL A 200 -44.84 -63.54 32.73
C VAL A 200 -45.72 -64.51 31.95
N ALA A 201 -46.12 -64.15 30.73
CA ALA A 201 -46.92 -64.97 29.84
C ALA A 201 -46.20 -66.27 29.38
N THR A 202 -44.86 -66.24 29.23
CA THR A 202 -44.08 -67.42 28.80
C THR A 202 -43.66 -68.34 29.95
N SER A 203 -43.69 -67.88 31.21
CA SER A 203 -43.27 -68.66 32.39
C SER A 203 -44.41 -69.47 33.05
N ARG A 204 -45.59 -69.55 32.41
CA ARG A 204 -46.78 -70.27 32.91
C ARG A 204 -47.31 -71.33 31.94
N ARG A 205 -46.41 -72.02 31.23
CA ARG A 205 -46.69 -73.19 30.38
C ARG A 205 -45.63 -74.27 30.59
#